data_AF-F8GXA2-F1
#
_entry.id   AF-F8GXA2-F1
#
_cell.length_a   1.000
_cell.length_b   1.000
_cell.length_c   1.000
_cell.angle_alpha   90.00
_cell.angle_beta   90.00
_cell.angle_gamma   90.00
#
_symmetry.space_group_name_H-M   'P 1'
#
loop_
_entity.id
_entity.type
_entity.pdbx_description
1 polymer ?
#
loop_
_entity_poly.entity_id
_entity_poly.type
_entity_poly.pdbx_seq_one_letter_code
_entity_poly.pdbx_strand_id
1 'polypeptide(L)'
;MYLIGLGSESRQARYLVLRSAQMKKPIYYTCQNQSCGTRWESTEVVVANEGQGPLFRCPICGARNALAAREEDGVTVYRQRRTTSS
;
A
#
# COMPACT_ATOMS: atom_id res chain seq x y z
N MET A 1 16.87 -14.95 58.96
CA MET A 1 15.82 -13.93 58.92
C MET A 1 16.34 -12.77 58.08
N TYR A 2 15.90 -12.65 56.83
CA TYR A 2 15.68 -11.41 56.06
C TYR A 2 15.09 -11.84 54.72
N LEU A 3 13.82 -11.51 54.53
CA LEU A 3 13.04 -11.73 53.32
C LEU A 3 13.14 -10.49 52.41
N ILE A 4 12.95 -10.75 51.11
CA ILE A 4 12.36 -9.94 50.02
C ILE A 4 13.01 -8.63 49.56
N GLY A 5 13.20 -8.57 48.23
CA GLY A 5 13.37 -7.33 47.45
C GLY A 5 13.73 -7.60 45.98
N LEU A 6 12.78 -8.05 45.15
CA LEU A 6 12.18 -7.28 44.04
C LEU A 6 12.96 -7.31 42.71
N GLY A 7 12.24 -7.66 41.63
CA GLY A 7 12.55 -7.14 40.29
C GLY A 7 13.05 -8.16 39.26
N SER A 8 12.16 -9.01 38.74
CA SER A 8 12.36 -9.62 37.42
C SER A 8 11.14 -9.38 36.53
N GLU A 9 10.90 -8.10 36.24
CA GLU A 9 9.85 -7.58 35.34
C GLU A 9 10.20 -7.69 33.84
N SER A 10 10.77 -8.80 33.38
CA SER A 10 11.37 -8.83 32.03
C SER A 10 10.58 -9.60 30.96
N ARG A 11 9.26 -9.77 31.08
CA ARG A 11 8.49 -10.67 30.18
C ARG A 11 7.41 -10.03 29.29
N GLN A 12 7.23 -8.71 29.27
CA GLN A 12 6.06 -8.12 28.58
C GLN A 12 6.35 -7.11 27.45
N ALA A 13 7.61 -6.73 27.19
CA ALA A 13 7.90 -5.63 26.26
C ALA A 13 8.30 -6.07 24.82
N ARG A 14 7.70 -7.13 24.26
CA ARG A 14 7.93 -7.50 22.84
C ARG A 14 6.68 -7.57 21.95
N TYR A 15 5.48 -7.42 22.50
CA TYR A 15 4.24 -7.47 21.71
C TYR A 15 3.64 -6.08 21.37
N LEU A 16 4.36 -4.99 21.68
CA LEU A 16 3.88 -3.62 21.48
C LEU A 16 4.48 -2.93 20.24
N VAL A 17 4.66 -3.65 19.13
CA VAL A 17 5.04 -3.03 17.83
C VAL A 17 4.11 -3.48 16.69
N LEU A 18 2.80 -3.55 16.96
CA LEU A 18 1.79 -3.83 15.91
C LEU A 18 0.58 -2.88 15.97
N ARG A 19 0.64 -1.78 16.74
CA ARG A 19 -0.46 -0.82 16.92
C ARG A 19 -0.33 0.49 16.13
N SER A 20 0.45 0.50 15.06
CA SER A 20 0.59 1.67 14.17
C SER A 20 0.53 1.32 12.68
N ALA A 21 0.11 0.11 12.31
CA ALA A 21 -0.39 -0.14 10.97
C ALA A 21 -1.78 0.47 10.88
N GLN A 22 -1.83 1.73 10.50
CA GLN A 22 -3.02 2.34 9.90
C GLN A 22 -3.32 1.46 8.68
N MET A 23 -4.16 0.43 8.84
CA MET A 23 -4.56 -0.48 7.78
C MET A 23 -5.46 0.29 6.81
N LYS A 24 -4.87 1.23 6.08
CA LYS A 24 -5.47 1.85 4.91
C LYS A 24 -5.78 0.65 4.01
N LYS A 25 -7.07 0.36 3.85
CA LYS A 25 -7.57 -0.78 3.07
C LYS A 25 -6.70 -0.97 1.83
N PRO A 26 -6.11 -2.15 1.60
CA PRO A 26 -5.19 -2.35 0.50
C PRO A 26 -5.92 -2.00 -0.80
N ILE A 27 -5.31 -1.07 -1.56
CA ILE A 27 -5.86 -0.64 -2.84
C ILE A 27 -5.25 -1.57 -3.88
N TYR A 28 -6.10 -2.30 -4.58
CA TYR A 28 -5.67 -3.16 -5.68
C TYR A 28 -5.82 -2.44 -7.02
N TYR A 29 -4.80 -2.57 -7.85
CA TYR A 29 -4.79 -2.12 -9.24
C TYR A 29 -4.76 -3.34 -10.16
N THR A 30 -5.43 -3.23 -11.31
CA THR A 30 -5.44 -4.29 -12.32
C THR A 30 -4.77 -3.77 -13.58
N CYS A 31 -3.85 -4.52 -14.17
CA CYS A 31 -3.28 -4.15 -15.46
C CYS A 31 -4.38 -4.12 -16.55
N GLN A 32 -4.52 -3.00 -17.25
CA GLN A 32 -5.53 -2.76 -18.29
C GLN A 32 -5.08 -3.20 -19.68
N ASN A 33 -3.85 -3.73 -19.82
CA ASN A 33 -3.44 -4.37 -21.05
C ASN A 33 -4.23 -5.68 -21.23
N GLN A 34 -4.94 -5.80 -22.35
CA GLN A 34 -5.84 -6.94 -22.65
C GLN A 34 -5.16 -8.30 -22.49
N SER A 35 -3.85 -8.38 -22.78
CA SER A 35 -3.09 -9.63 -22.71
C SER A 35 -2.54 -9.96 -21.32
N CYS A 36 -2.64 -9.05 -20.33
CA CYS A 36 -2.01 -9.22 -19.02
C CYS A 36 -3.04 -9.39 -17.89
N GLY A 37 -3.89 -8.40 -17.64
CA GLY A 37 -4.95 -8.50 -16.62
C GLY A 37 -4.50 -8.75 -15.16
N THR A 38 -3.20 -8.77 -14.86
CA THR A 38 -2.68 -9.09 -13.53
C THR A 38 -3.08 -8.04 -12.48
N ARG A 39 -3.38 -8.49 -11.26
CA ARG A 39 -3.69 -7.64 -10.12
C ARG A 39 -2.45 -7.40 -9.27
N TRP A 40 -2.30 -6.17 -8.80
CA TRP A 40 -1.23 -5.70 -7.94
C TRP A 40 -1.81 -4.97 -6.75
N GLU A 41 -1.25 -5.15 -5.57
CA GLU A 41 -1.46 -4.26 -4.44
C GLU A 41 -0.71 -2.94 -4.69
N SER A 42 -1.23 -1.83 -4.17
CA SER A 42 -0.61 -0.50 -4.30
C SER A 42 0.81 -0.42 -3.74
N THR A 43 1.18 -1.33 -2.84
CA THR A 43 2.52 -1.46 -2.23
C THR A 43 3.52 -2.20 -3.14
N GLU A 44 3.03 -3.03 -4.07
CA GLU A 44 3.85 -3.85 -4.97
C GLU A 44 4.28 -3.12 -6.23
N VAL A 45 3.68 -1.95 -6.51
CA VAL A 45 3.94 -1.17 -7.72
C VAL A 45 4.37 0.25 -7.38
N VAL A 46 5.31 0.77 -8.16
CA VAL A 46 5.73 2.16 -8.05
C VAL A 46 4.77 3.03 -8.86
N VAL A 47 4.14 3.99 -8.18
CA VAL A 47 3.36 5.06 -8.82
C VAL A 47 4.29 6.22 -9.13
N ALA A 48 4.39 6.58 -10.41
CA ALA A 48 5.21 7.68 -10.90
C ALA A 48 4.35 8.67 -11.68
N ASN A 49 4.76 9.93 -11.71
CA ASN A 49 4.15 10.94 -12.58
C ASN A 49 5.10 11.21 -13.76
N GLU A 50 4.77 10.70 -14.94
CA GLU A 50 5.59 10.83 -16.15
C GLU A 50 5.15 12.03 -17.04
N GLY A 51 4.56 13.08 -16.45
CA GLY A 51 4.11 14.28 -17.16
C GLY A 51 2.68 14.23 -17.72
N GLN A 52 1.99 13.08 -17.60
CA GLN A 52 0.59 12.88 -18.00
C GLN A 52 -0.33 12.53 -16.82
N GLY A 53 0.16 12.73 -15.59
CA GLY A 53 -0.51 12.32 -14.36
C GLY A 53 0.10 11.05 -13.74
N PRO A 54 -0.38 10.66 -12.54
CA PRO A 54 0.14 9.50 -11.84
C PRO A 54 -0.24 8.22 -12.60
N LEU A 55 0.73 7.34 -12.80
CA LEU A 55 0.55 6.04 -13.43
C LEU A 55 1.46 5.03 -12.74
N PHE A 56 1.15 3.75 -12.91
CA PHE A 56 2.09 2.68 -12.60
C PHE A 56 2.39 1.88 -13.87
N ARG A 57 3.59 1.33 -13.94
CA ARG A 57 3.98 0.38 -14.99
C ARG A 57 3.78 -1.02 -14.47
N CYS A 58 3.09 -1.86 -15.26
CA CYS A 58 2.94 -3.26 -14.90
C CYS A 58 4.31 -3.96 -14.91
N PRO A 59 4.75 -4.60 -13.80
CA PRO A 59 6.05 -5.29 -13.75
C PRO A 59 6.20 -6.43 -14.77
N ILE A 60 5.08 -7.00 -15.22
CA ILE A 60 5.08 -8.17 -16.10
C ILE A 60 5.11 -7.77 -17.58
N CYS A 61 4.27 -6.81 -18.00
CA CYS A 61 4.14 -6.45 -19.42
C CYS A 61 4.63 -5.03 -19.75
N GLY A 62 5.06 -4.25 -18.77
CA GLY A 62 5.52 -2.86 -18.96
C GLY A 62 4.42 -1.85 -19.32
N ALA A 63 3.17 -2.29 -19.46
CA ALA A 63 2.05 -1.43 -19.83
C ALA A 63 1.83 -0.31 -18.81
N ARG A 64 1.52 0.88 -19.31
CA ARG A 64 1.22 2.06 -18.49
C ARG A 64 -0.24 2.03 -18.06
N ASN A 65 -0.49 2.10 -16.76
CA ASN A 65 -1.82 2.09 -16.17
C ASN A 65 -2.06 3.40 -15.45
N ALA A 66 -2.91 4.25 -16.02
CA ALA A 66 -3.20 5.57 -15.48
C ALA A 66 -3.99 5.49 -14.16
N LEU A 67 -3.57 6.30 -13.20
CA LEU A 67 -4.22 6.50 -11.92
C LEU A 67 -4.76 7.93 -11.83
N ALA A 68 -5.72 8.15 -10.94
CA ALA A 68 -6.18 9.45 -10.52
C ALA A 68 -5.68 9.68 -9.09
N ALA A 69 -4.93 10.77 -8.89
CA ALA A 69 -4.73 11.30 -7.55
C ALA A 69 -6.01 12.01 -7.11
N ARG A 70 -6.46 11.74 -5.89
CA ARG A 70 -7.53 12.45 -5.22
C ARG A 70 -7.07 12.79 -3.81
N GLU A 71 -7.30 14.01 -3.37
CA GLU A 71 -7.09 14.37 -1.97
C GLU A 71 -8.33 13.99 -1.17
N GLU A 72 -8.14 13.16 -0.14
CA GLU A 72 -9.15 12.78 0.82
C GLU A 72 -8.57 13.03 2.22
N ASP A 73 -9.22 13.91 2.99
CA ASP A 73 -8.80 14.28 4.35
C ASP A 73 -7.32 14.75 4.45
N GLY A 74 -6.87 15.52 3.46
CA GLY A 74 -5.48 16.01 3.38
C GLY A 74 -4.46 14.94 2.98
N VAL A 75 -4.92 13.74 2.59
CA VAL A 75 -4.07 12.65 2.13
C VAL A 75 -4.30 12.40 0.65
N THR A 76 -3.21 12.35 -0.13
CA THR A 76 -3.29 11.92 -1.54
C THR A 76 -3.57 10.42 -1.61
N VAL A 77 -4.67 10.06 -2.26
CA VAL A 77 -5.09 8.69 -2.54
C VAL A 77 -5.06 8.47 -4.05
N TYR A 78 -4.43 7.38 -4.48
CA TYR A 78 -4.37 7.00 -5.89
C TYR A 78 -5.42 5.93 -6.22
N ARG A 79 -6.34 6.25 -7.12
CA ARG A 79 -7.39 5.34 -7.59
C ARG A 79 -7.23 5.05 -9.07
N GLN A 80 -7.32 3.78 -9.46
CA GLN A 80 -7.24 3.42 -10.87
C GLN A 80 -8.48 3.86 -11.65
N ARG A 81 -8.28 4.53 -12.78
CA ARG A 81 -9.34 4.81 -13.76
C ARG A 81 -9.51 3.57 -14.64
N ARG A 82 -10.71 3.01 -14.73
CA ARG A 82 -11.00 2.01 -15.76
C ARG A 82 -11.18 2.75 -17.07
N THR A 83 -10.28 2.53 -18.03
CA THR A 83 -10.61 2.81 -19.41
C THR A 83 -11.49 1.66 -19.87
N THR A 84 -12.77 1.92 -20.11
CA THR A 84 -13.55 1.00 -20.94
C THR A 84 -12.92 1.02 -22.32
N SER A 85 -12.01 0.08 -22.59
CA SER A 85 -11.64 -0.27 -23.94
C SER A 85 -12.85 -0.97 -24.55
N SER A 86 -13.73 -0.18 -25.17
CA SER A 86 -14.81 -0.66 -26.05
C SER A 86 -14.25 -1.23 -27.34
#